data_AF-A0A523QBQ5-F1
#
_entry.id   AF-A0A523QBQ5-F1
#
_cell.length_a   1.000
_cell.length_b   1.000
_cell.length_c   1.000
_cell.angle_alpha   90.00
_cell.angle_beta   90.00
_cell.angle_gamma   90.00
#
_symmetry.space_group_name_H-M   'P 1'
#
loop_
_entity.id
_entity.type
_entity.pdbx_description
1 polymer ?
#
loop_
_entity_poly.entity_id
_entity_poly.type
_entity_poly.pdbx_seq_one_letter_code
_entity_poly.pdbx_strand_id
1 'polypeptide(L)'
;MTPLHPVVDRVTQRIRERSAATRSVYLQRLETLRQRDPGADRLGCANVAHAFAALPKDERFKVVAQKAPNLGIVTAYNDMLSAHQPYEGYPALIRETALKLGATAQVAGAVPAMCDGVTQGYPGMELSLFSRDTIAMSTAIALSHDVFDAVGTVAAEGLAAYGRKPCLDGAAVRWDDLPAASGDDSVVRTVAAPFSATGGLKLLTGNMGRSVIKVSAVPEDRHVVEAPAIVFDSQEALLAAFKAGALERDFVAVVRFQGPQANGMPELHKLTPPLAVLQGKGFKVALVTDGRMSGASGKVPAAIHVSPEALAGGPLAKVCNGDLVRLDAVAGTLQALVAADEWQARPLAQRDVALAESHTHGLGRELFAGLRRNVSTAETGACSWL
;
A
#
# COMPACT_ATOMS: atom_id res chain seq x y z
N MET A 1 31.00 -11.69 3.29
CA MET A 1 29.80 -10.82 3.35
C MET A 1 30.25 -9.42 3.71
N THR A 2 29.85 -8.41 2.93
CA THR A 2 30.09 -7.01 3.29
C THR A 2 29.36 -6.71 4.60
N PRO A 3 30.01 -6.06 5.59
CA PRO A 3 29.33 -5.70 6.83
C PRO A 3 28.15 -4.77 6.53
N LEU A 4 27.00 -5.03 7.18
CA LEU A 4 25.82 -4.17 7.05
C LEU A 4 26.13 -2.77 7.62
N HIS A 5 25.53 -1.74 7.02
CA HIS A 5 25.62 -0.40 7.55
C HIS A 5 25.05 -0.35 8.99
N PRO A 6 25.70 0.32 9.97
CA PRO A 6 25.31 0.24 11.39
C PRO A 6 23.85 0.62 11.68
N VAL A 7 23.31 1.58 10.93
CA VAL A 7 21.89 1.97 11.06
C VAL A 7 20.95 0.86 10.60
N VAL A 8 21.29 0.17 9.50
CA VAL A 8 20.47 -0.92 8.96
C VAL A 8 20.50 -2.08 9.94
N ASP A 9 21.68 -2.49 10.40
CA ASP A 9 21.82 -3.56 11.39
C ASP A 9 21.01 -3.24 12.66
N ARG A 10 21.18 -2.06 13.25
CA ARG A 10 20.42 -1.64 14.44
C ARG A 10 18.90 -1.69 14.23
N VAL A 11 18.40 -1.21 13.09
CA VAL A 11 16.95 -1.27 12.79
C VAL A 11 16.50 -2.72 12.59
N THR A 12 17.29 -3.55 11.91
CA THR A 12 17.02 -4.98 11.73
C THR A 12 16.96 -5.71 13.06
N GLN A 13 17.92 -5.48 13.98
CA GLN A 13 17.90 -6.09 15.32
C GLN A 13 16.66 -5.65 16.10
N ARG A 14 16.34 -4.34 16.12
CA ARG A 14 15.13 -3.84 16.79
C ARG A 14 13.85 -4.48 16.26
N ILE A 15 13.76 -4.73 14.94
CA ILE A 15 12.61 -5.44 14.35
C ILE A 15 12.59 -6.90 14.81
N ARG A 16 13.75 -7.59 14.81
CA ARG A 16 13.87 -8.98 15.28
C ARG A 16 13.44 -9.11 16.73
N GLU A 17 13.93 -8.25 17.61
CA GLU A 17 13.58 -8.22 19.03
C GLU A 17 12.09 -8.00 19.24
N ARG A 18 11.52 -6.94 18.63
CA ARG A 18 10.09 -6.62 18.74
C ARG A 18 9.17 -7.72 18.19
N SER A 19 9.62 -8.45 17.17
CA SER A 19 8.82 -9.50 16.51
C SER A 19 9.15 -10.92 16.99
N ALA A 20 10.08 -11.10 17.93
CA ALA A 20 10.60 -12.42 18.28
C ALA A 20 9.50 -13.42 18.66
N ALA A 21 8.59 -13.03 19.57
CA ALA A 21 7.50 -13.90 20.01
C ALA A 21 6.53 -14.26 18.88
N THR A 22 6.03 -13.26 18.14
CA THR A 22 5.05 -13.48 17.06
C THR A 22 5.66 -14.21 15.88
N ARG A 23 6.93 -13.95 15.55
CA ARG A 23 7.68 -14.66 14.51
C ARG A 23 7.91 -16.12 14.87
N SER A 24 8.24 -16.44 16.13
CA SER A 24 8.41 -17.82 16.58
C SER A 24 7.11 -18.62 16.46
N VAL A 25 5.98 -18.05 16.92
CA VAL A 25 4.66 -18.69 16.76
C VAL A 25 4.30 -18.90 15.29
N TYR A 26 4.59 -17.91 14.43
CA TYR A 26 4.37 -18.03 13.00
C TYR A 26 5.20 -19.15 12.36
N LEU A 27 6.50 -19.22 12.67
CA LEU A 27 7.40 -20.25 12.14
C LEU A 27 7.02 -21.65 12.62
N GLN A 28 6.62 -21.79 13.89
CA GLN A 28 6.14 -23.06 14.42
C GLN A 28 4.89 -23.53 13.67
N ARG A 29 3.94 -22.62 13.39
CA ARG A 29 2.75 -22.93 12.59
C ARG A 29 3.12 -23.38 11.17
N LEU A 30 4.09 -22.71 10.53
CA LEU A 30 4.57 -23.14 9.20
C LEU A 30 5.21 -24.52 9.24
N GLU A 31 6.00 -24.83 10.27
CA GLU A 31 6.62 -26.15 10.40
C GLU A 31 5.56 -27.25 10.59
N THR A 32 4.55 -27.00 11.44
CA THR A 32 3.40 -27.91 11.57
C THR A 32 2.66 -28.11 10.26
N LEU A 33 2.44 -27.05 9.48
CA LEU A 33 1.78 -27.15 8.18
C LEU A 33 2.62 -27.90 7.14
N ARG A 34 3.94 -27.71 7.14
CA ARG A 34 4.90 -28.35 6.23
C ARG A 34 5.00 -29.87 6.43
N GLN A 35 4.73 -30.35 7.64
CA GLN A 35 4.78 -31.78 7.99
C GLN A 35 3.52 -32.56 7.61
N ARG A 36 2.46 -31.88 7.13
CA ARG A 36 1.23 -32.56 6.72
C ARG A 36 1.46 -33.24 5.36
N ASP A 37 0.90 -34.44 5.18
CA ASP A 37 0.91 -35.13 3.88
C ASP A 37 0.30 -34.27 2.77
N PRO A 38 0.64 -34.48 1.49
CA PRO A 38 0.03 -33.75 0.38
C PRO A 38 -1.50 -33.73 0.43
N GLY A 39 -2.11 -32.64 -0.03
CA GLY A 39 -3.55 -32.44 0.03
C GLY A 39 -4.38 -33.58 -0.53
N ALA A 40 -3.99 -34.07 -1.72
CA ALA A 40 -4.64 -35.18 -2.41
C ALA A 40 -4.59 -36.51 -1.64
N ASP A 41 -3.68 -36.66 -0.68
CA ASP A 41 -3.52 -37.87 0.14
C ASP A 41 -4.29 -37.79 1.46
N ARG A 42 -4.61 -36.57 1.92
CA ARG A 42 -5.38 -36.33 3.14
C ARG A 42 -6.89 -36.29 2.91
N LEU A 43 -7.32 -35.97 1.70
CA LEU A 43 -8.74 -35.77 1.37
C LEU A 43 -9.44 -37.09 1.02
N GLY A 44 -10.73 -37.18 1.36
CA GLY A 44 -11.56 -38.32 0.97
C GLY A 44 -11.76 -38.42 -0.55
N CYS A 45 -12.01 -39.64 -1.06
CA CYS A 45 -12.13 -39.92 -2.50
C CYS A 45 -13.10 -38.99 -3.24
N ALA A 46 -14.23 -38.64 -2.62
CA ALA A 46 -15.20 -37.70 -3.19
C ALA A 46 -14.59 -36.30 -3.39
N ASN A 47 -13.88 -35.78 -2.39
CA ASN A 47 -13.26 -34.45 -2.44
C ASN A 47 -12.16 -34.39 -3.51
N VAL A 48 -11.33 -35.43 -3.59
CA VAL A 48 -10.30 -35.58 -4.64
C VAL A 48 -10.95 -35.61 -6.03
N ALA A 49 -12.08 -36.34 -6.19
CA ALA A 49 -12.80 -36.36 -7.45
C ALA A 49 -13.31 -34.96 -7.85
N HIS A 50 -13.89 -34.21 -6.92
CA HIS A 50 -14.34 -32.84 -7.18
C HIS A 50 -13.19 -31.90 -7.58
N ALA A 51 -12.04 -31.99 -6.92
CA ALA A 51 -10.89 -31.12 -7.19
C ALA A 51 -10.29 -31.32 -8.59
N PHE A 52 -10.33 -32.55 -9.12
CA PHE A 52 -9.60 -32.92 -10.33
C PHE A 52 -10.49 -33.38 -11.50
N ALA A 53 -11.82 -33.39 -11.36
CA ALA A 53 -12.75 -33.84 -12.40
C ALA A 53 -12.67 -33.02 -13.69
N ALA A 54 -12.29 -31.74 -13.61
CA ALA A 54 -12.15 -30.88 -14.79
C ALA A 54 -10.78 -31.00 -15.49
N LEU A 55 -9.81 -31.69 -14.87
CA LEU A 55 -8.51 -31.92 -15.51
C LEU A 55 -8.64 -32.92 -16.68
N PRO A 56 -7.86 -32.73 -17.76
CA PRO A 56 -7.70 -33.75 -18.80
C PRO A 56 -7.30 -35.09 -18.19
N LYS A 57 -7.69 -36.21 -18.84
CA LYS A 57 -7.53 -37.57 -18.29
C LYS A 57 -6.08 -37.88 -17.90
N ASP A 58 -5.13 -37.49 -18.74
CA ASP A 58 -3.70 -37.76 -18.51
C ASP A 58 -3.15 -36.93 -17.33
N GLU A 59 -3.58 -35.69 -17.19
CA GLU A 59 -3.21 -34.82 -16.06
C GLU A 59 -3.81 -35.32 -14.75
N ARG A 60 -5.09 -35.76 -14.78
CA ARG A 60 -5.75 -36.36 -13.62
C ARG A 60 -5.02 -37.61 -13.13
N PHE A 61 -4.56 -38.46 -14.05
CA PHE A 61 -3.77 -39.64 -13.71
C PHE A 61 -2.44 -39.27 -13.06
N LYS A 62 -1.75 -38.24 -13.57
CA LYS A 62 -0.52 -37.72 -12.96
C LYS A 62 -0.72 -37.30 -11.51
N VAL A 63 -1.77 -36.55 -11.20
CA VAL A 63 -2.02 -36.08 -9.83
C VAL A 63 -2.47 -37.22 -8.92
N VAL A 64 -3.51 -37.98 -9.31
CA VAL A 64 -4.16 -38.93 -8.40
C VAL A 64 -3.38 -40.23 -8.25
N ALA A 65 -2.82 -40.76 -9.35
CA ALA A 65 -2.14 -42.05 -9.38
C ALA A 65 -0.61 -41.92 -9.29
N GLN A 66 -0.01 -40.95 -9.98
CA GLN A 66 1.45 -40.77 -9.96
C GLN A 66 1.92 -39.80 -8.87
N LYS A 67 0.99 -39.16 -8.14
CA LYS A 67 1.28 -38.19 -7.07
C LYS A 67 2.21 -37.06 -7.52
N ALA A 68 2.07 -36.63 -8.77
CA ALA A 68 2.79 -35.49 -9.31
C ALA A 68 2.35 -34.19 -8.60
N PRO A 69 3.27 -33.22 -8.38
CA PRO A 69 2.91 -31.94 -7.79
C PRO A 69 1.85 -31.18 -8.60
N ASN A 70 0.92 -30.54 -7.90
CA ASN A 70 -0.13 -29.72 -8.48
C ASN A 70 -0.02 -28.26 -8.00
N LEU A 71 0.16 -27.34 -8.94
CA LEU A 71 0.34 -25.92 -8.67
C LEU A 71 -0.99 -25.16 -8.71
N GLY A 72 -1.20 -24.29 -7.72
CA GLY A 72 -2.33 -23.36 -7.69
C GLY A 72 -1.96 -22.04 -8.39
N ILE A 73 -2.85 -21.57 -9.27
CA ILE A 73 -2.75 -20.26 -9.92
C ILE A 73 -3.86 -19.37 -9.38
N VAL A 74 -3.49 -18.23 -8.80
CA VAL A 74 -4.43 -17.17 -8.42
C VAL A 74 -4.20 -15.98 -9.34
N THR A 75 -5.20 -15.63 -10.14
CA THR A 75 -5.08 -14.57 -11.16
C THR A 75 -5.93 -13.35 -10.79
N ALA A 76 -5.40 -12.17 -11.09
CA ALA A 76 -6.13 -10.90 -11.02
C ALA A 76 -6.47 -10.40 -12.45
N TYR A 77 -6.64 -11.30 -13.42
CA TYR A 77 -6.95 -10.94 -14.80
C TYR A 77 -8.20 -10.03 -14.86
N ASN A 78 -8.07 -8.94 -15.61
CA ASN A 78 -9.14 -8.02 -15.90
C ASN A 78 -8.85 -7.38 -17.26
N ASP A 79 -9.78 -7.52 -18.20
CA ASP A 79 -9.64 -7.05 -19.58
C ASP A 79 -9.58 -5.51 -19.69
N MET A 80 -10.35 -4.81 -18.86
CA MET A 80 -10.42 -3.34 -18.88
C MET A 80 -9.16 -2.70 -18.28
N LEU A 81 -8.51 -3.36 -17.32
CA LEU A 81 -7.35 -2.82 -16.63
C LEU A 81 -6.06 -3.18 -17.37
N SER A 82 -5.44 -2.20 -18.02
CA SER A 82 -4.22 -2.41 -18.83
C SER A 82 -3.07 -3.11 -18.11
N ALA A 83 -2.89 -2.85 -16.81
CA ALA A 83 -1.86 -3.50 -16.00
C ALA A 83 -2.15 -4.99 -15.68
N HIS A 84 -3.39 -5.44 -15.90
CA HIS A 84 -3.86 -6.80 -15.61
C HIS A 84 -4.22 -7.58 -16.87
N GLN A 85 -4.46 -6.92 -18.00
CA GLN A 85 -4.74 -7.56 -19.28
C GLN A 85 -3.67 -8.60 -19.67
N PRO A 86 -2.35 -8.36 -19.48
CA PRO A 86 -1.32 -9.36 -19.80
C PRO A 86 -1.46 -10.70 -19.06
N TYR A 87 -2.25 -10.76 -17.98
CA TYR A 87 -2.48 -11.99 -17.21
C TYR A 87 -3.42 -12.97 -17.91
N GLU A 88 -4.10 -12.59 -18.99
CA GLU A 88 -5.03 -13.47 -19.74
C GLU A 88 -4.36 -14.78 -20.18
N GLY A 89 -3.19 -14.68 -20.82
CA GLY A 89 -2.49 -15.82 -21.40
C GLY A 89 -1.61 -16.61 -20.41
N TYR A 90 -1.27 -16.02 -19.27
CA TYR A 90 -0.31 -16.62 -18.33
C TYR A 90 -0.76 -17.96 -17.73
N PRO A 91 -2.04 -18.18 -17.34
CA PRO A 91 -2.46 -19.48 -16.83
C PRO A 91 -2.23 -20.64 -17.81
N ALA A 92 -2.42 -20.42 -19.11
CA ALA A 92 -2.16 -21.44 -20.12
C ALA A 92 -0.66 -21.76 -20.23
N LEU A 93 0.18 -20.73 -20.31
CA LEU A 93 1.63 -20.86 -20.38
C LEU A 93 2.21 -21.56 -19.13
N ILE A 94 1.71 -21.23 -17.94
CA ILE A 94 2.10 -21.85 -16.68
C ILE A 94 1.74 -23.33 -16.69
N ARG A 95 0.51 -23.69 -17.13
CA ARG A 95 0.07 -25.09 -17.20
C ARG A 95 0.94 -25.89 -18.16
N GLU A 96 1.17 -25.38 -19.37
CA GLU A 96 2.01 -26.06 -20.36
C GLU A 96 3.43 -26.28 -19.84
N THR A 97 4.00 -25.27 -19.18
CA THR A 97 5.35 -25.35 -18.60
C THR A 97 5.42 -26.35 -17.45
N ALA A 98 4.44 -26.33 -16.53
CA ALA A 98 4.35 -27.30 -15.44
C ALA A 98 4.29 -28.73 -15.97
N LEU A 99 3.48 -28.98 -17.01
CA LEU A 99 3.35 -30.30 -17.64
C LEU A 99 4.65 -30.81 -18.24
N LYS A 100 5.42 -29.94 -18.90
CA LYS A 100 6.76 -30.25 -19.44
C LYS A 100 7.75 -30.65 -18.34
N LEU A 101 7.57 -30.11 -17.14
CA LEU A 101 8.39 -30.38 -15.95
C LEU A 101 7.82 -31.50 -15.06
N GLY A 102 6.78 -32.21 -15.52
CA GLY A 102 6.19 -33.34 -14.79
C GLY A 102 5.19 -32.97 -13.69
N ALA A 103 4.79 -31.70 -13.58
CA ALA A 103 3.77 -31.21 -12.65
C ALA A 103 2.45 -30.88 -13.38
N THR A 104 1.39 -30.59 -12.64
CA THR A 104 0.14 -30.01 -13.17
C THR A 104 -0.10 -28.61 -12.60
N ALA A 105 -0.98 -27.83 -13.22
CA ALA A 105 -1.38 -26.54 -12.67
C ALA A 105 -2.86 -26.23 -12.96
N GLN A 106 -3.54 -25.68 -11.97
CA GLN A 106 -4.95 -25.28 -12.05
C GLN A 106 -5.13 -23.85 -11.56
N VAL A 107 -6.10 -23.15 -12.14
CA VAL A 107 -6.56 -21.89 -11.57
C VAL A 107 -7.33 -22.22 -10.30
N ALA A 108 -6.75 -21.87 -9.15
CA ALA A 108 -7.34 -22.02 -7.83
C ALA A 108 -8.46 -21.00 -7.60
N GLY A 109 -8.32 -19.82 -8.20
CA GLY A 109 -9.32 -18.77 -8.15
C GLY A 109 -8.90 -17.51 -8.89
N ALA A 110 -9.85 -16.60 -9.03
CA ALA A 110 -9.60 -15.23 -9.47
C ALA A 110 -9.84 -14.26 -8.31
N VAL A 111 -9.01 -13.24 -8.20
CA VAL A 111 -9.15 -12.16 -7.23
C VAL A 111 -9.57 -10.88 -7.94
N PRO A 112 -10.27 -9.95 -7.26
CA PRO A 112 -10.62 -8.68 -7.88
C PRO A 112 -9.36 -7.88 -8.25
N ALA A 113 -9.51 -7.03 -9.25
CA ALA A 113 -8.47 -6.10 -9.69
C ALA A 113 -9.02 -4.68 -9.65
N MET A 114 -8.17 -3.74 -9.26
CA MET A 114 -8.50 -2.33 -9.19
C MET A 114 -7.31 -1.51 -9.68
N CYS A 115 -7.58 -0.45 -10.44
CA CYS A 115 -6.55 0.45 -10.93
C CYS A 115 -6.76 1.84 -10.37
N ASP A 116 -5.74 2.36 -9.69
CA ASP A 116 -5.78 3.71 -9.16
C ASP A 116 -5.90 4.73 -10.30
N GLY A 117 -5.21 4.52 -11.43
CA GLY A 117 -5.31 5.40 -12.60
C GLY A 117 -6.72 5.55 -13.19
N VAL A 118 -7.63 4.61 -12.91
CA VAL A 118 -9.04 4.70 -13.31
C VAL A 118 -9.89 5.39 -12.23
N THR A 119 -9.59 5.16 -10.95
CA THR A 119 -10.46 5.56 -9.84
C THR A 119 -10.00 6.83 -9.12
N GLN A 120 -8.78 7.30 -9.35
CA GLN A 120 -8.16 8.41 -8.65
C GLN A 120 -8.96 9.71 -8.81
N GLY A 121 -9.30 10.32 -7.67
CA GLY A 121 -10.15 11.51 -7.62
C GLY A 121 -11.65 11.25 -7.79
N TYR A 122 -12.09 10.00 -7.86
CA TYR A 122 -13.51 9.60 -7.92
C TYR A 122 -13.89 8.74 -6.71
N PRO A 123 -15.20 8.59 -6.39
CA PRO A 123 -15.65 7.88 -5.19
C PRO A 123 -15.19 6.42 -5.10
N GLY A 124 -14.90 5.78 -6.25
CA GLY A 124 -14.35 4.42 -6.27
C GLY A 124 -13.01 4.28 -5.52
N MET A 125 -12.21 5.35 -5.43
CA MET A 125 -10.91 5.36 -4.74
C MET A 125 -11.01 5.03 -3.24
N GLU A 126 -12.18 5.21 -2.63
CA GLU A 126 -12.47 4.83 -1.24
C GLU A 126 -12.45 3.31 -1.01
N LEU A 127 -12.50 2.52 -2.08
CA LEU A 127 -12.36 1.05 -2.03
C LEU A 127 -10.94 0.58 -2.34
N SER A 128 -10.04 1.46 -2.82
CA SER A 128 -8.69 1.10 -3.26
C SER A 128 -7.89 0.42 -2.14
N LEU A 129 -7.88 1.00 -0.94
CA LEU A 129 -7.19 0.41 0.21
C LEU A 129 -7.75 -0.98 0.54
N PHE A 130 -9.08 -1.10 0.61
CA PHE A 130 -9.72 -2.36 1.01
C PHE A 130 -9.69 -3.43 -0.08
N SER A 131 -9.44 -3.08 -1.34
CA SER A 131 -9.25 -4.05 -2.41
C SER A 131 -8.07 -4.99 -2.11
N ARG A 132 -7.01 -4.50 -1.45
CA ARG A 132 -5.89 -5.32 -0.94
C ARG A 132 -6.40 -6.40 0.03
N ASP A 133 -7.26 -6.01 0.95
CA ASP A 133 -7.80 -6.89 2.00
C ASP A 133 -8.75 -7.92 1.39
N THR A 134 -9.56 -7.49 0.41
CA THR A 134 -10.38 -8.40 -0.39
C THR A 134 -9.53 -9.38 -1.19
N ILE A 135 -8.45 -8.94 -1.85
CA ILE A 135 -7.53 -9.83 -2.56
C ILE A 135 -6.91 -10.87 -1.61
N ALA A 136 -6.50 -10.45 -0.40
CA ALA A 136 -5.96 -11.36 0.60
C ALA A 136 -6.99 -12.41 1.03
N MET A 137 -8.23 -12.00 1.31
CA MET A 137 -9.33 -12.90 1.66
C MET A 137 -9.69 -13.85 0.50
N SER A 138 -9.81 -13.34 -0.72
CA SER A 138 -10.11 -14.16 -1.91
C SER A 138 -8.99 -15.15 -2.21
N THR A 139 -7.72 -14.77 -2.02
CA THR A 139 -6.58 -15.69 -2.15
C THR A 139 -6.65 -16.79 -1.09
N ALA A 140 -6.96 -16.45 0.17
CA ALA A 140 -7.11 -17.44 1.22
C ALA A 140 -8.25 -18.44 0.91
N ILE A 141 -9.39 -17.96 0.40
CA ILE A 141 -10.50 -18.80 -0.04
C ILE A 141 -10.09 -19.69 -1.23
N ALA A 142 -9.40 -19.14 -2.23
CA ALA A 142 -8.95 -19.90 -3.40
C ALA A 142 -8.03 -21.08 -3.00
N LEU A 143 -7.17 -20.87 -1.99
CA LEU A 143 -6.18 -21.85 -1.54
C LEU A 143 -6.68 -22.77 -0.43
N SER A 144 -7.84 -22.49 0.19
CA SER A 144 -8.38 -23.29 1.29
C SER A 144 -8.86 -24.68 0.88
N HIS A 145 -9.01 -24.93 -0.42
CA HIS A 145 -9.27 -26.26 -0.97
C HIS A 145 -8.14 -27.26 -0.63
N ASP A 146 -6.95 -26.76 -0.31
CA ASP A 146 -5.87 -27.56 0.29
C ASP A 146 -5.44 -28.75 -0.60
N VAL A 147 -5.44 -28.53 -1.93
CA VAL A 147 -5.06 -29.50 -2.99
C VAL A 147 -3.88 -29.03 -3.86
N PHE A 148 -3.22 -27.95 -3.46
CA PHE A 148 -2.08 -27.37 -4.17
C PHE A 148 -0.82 -27.53 -3.34
N ASP A 149 0.25 -28.02 -3.95
CA ASP A 149 1.55 -28.20 -3.31
C ASP A 149 2.33 -26.89 -3.23
N ALA A 150 2.09 -25.98 -4.17
CA ALA A 150 2.68 -24.64 -4.18
C ALA A 150 1.82 -23.63 -4.95
N VAL A 151 2.02 -22.36 -4.62
CA VAL A 151 1.53 -21.20 -5.38
C VAL A 151 2.74 -20.34 -5.68
N GLY A 152 3.12 -20.30 -6.96
CA GLY A 152 4.23 -19.48 -7.41
C GLY A 152 3.80 -18.03 -7.60
N THR A 153 4.68 -17.08 -7.29
CA THR A 153 4.60 -15.75 -7.90
C THR A 153 5.40 -15.78 -9.21
N VAL A 154 5.22 -14.77 -10.07
CA VAL A 154 6.01 -14.63 -11.31
C VAL A 154 7.53 -14.47 -11.06
N ALA A 155 7.97 -14.34 -9.79
CA ALA A 155 9.38 -14.37 -9.42
C ALA A 155 9.71 -15.49 -8.42
N ALA A 156 10.39 -16.51 -8.91
CA ALA A 156 10.86 -17.64 -8.10
C ALA A 156 12.02 -17.28 -7.15
N GLU A 157 12.90 -16.37 -7.57
CA GLU A 157 14.17 -16.05 -6.88
C GLU A 157 14.08 -14.75 -6.04
N GLY A 158 12.86 -14.28 -5.77
CA GLY A 158 12.60 -13.05 -5.02
C GLY A 158 12.89 -11.75 -5.81
N LEU A 159 12.98 -10.62 -5.11
CA LEU A 159 13.13 -9.31 -5.75
C LEU A 159 14.46 -9.11 -6.48
N ALA A 160 15.54 -9.76 -6.03
CA ALA A 160 16.85 -9.65 -6.65
C ALA A 160 16.86 -10.14 -8.10
N ALA A 161 16.02 -11.12 -8.43
CA ALA A 161 15.88 -11.68 -9.77
C ALA A 161 15.47 -10.63 -10.81
N TYR A 162 14.62 -9.67 -10.41
CA TYR A 162 14.19 -8.55 -11.27
C TYR A 162 15.31 -7.55 -11.58
N GLY A 163 16.43 -7.61 -10.85
CA GLY A 163 17.61 -6.80 -11.12
C GLY A 163 18.49 -7.34 -12.25
N ARG A 164 18.16 -8.51 -12.82
CA ARG A 164 18.91 -9.10 -13.94
C ARG A 164 18.30 -8.68 -15.26
N LYS A 165 19.16 -8.50 -16.25
CA LYS A 165 18.77 -8.17 -17.62
C LYS A 165 18.44 -9.47 -18.37
N PRO A 166 17.24 -9.60 -18.97
CA PRO A 166 16.96 -10.70 -19.88
C PRO A 166 17.71 -10.47 -21.21
N CYS A 167 18.38 -11.50 -21.67
CA CYS A 167 19.12 -11.55 -22.93
C CYS A 167 18.69 -12.78 -23.73
N LEU A 168 18.64 -12.66 -25.06
CA LEU A 168 18.42 -13.81 -25.92
C LEU A 168 19.73 -14.57 -26.11
N ASP A 169 19.65 -15.90 -25.96
CA ASP A 169 20.71 -16.86 -26.28
C ASP A 169 20.11 -17.90 -27.23
N GLY A 170 20.18 -17.61 -28.54
CA GLY A 170 19.44 -18.35 -29.56
C GLY A 170 17.92 -18.27 -29.33
N ALA A 171 17.29 -19.42 -29.07
CA ALA A 171 15.87 -19.53 -28.75
C ALA A 171 15.57 -19.50 -27.23
N ALA A 172 16.60 -19.40 -26.38
CA ALA A 172 16.46 -19.34 -24.93
C ALA A 172 16.62 -17.91 -24.40
N VAL A 173 16.09 -17.67 -23.19
CA VAL A 173 16.35 -16.44 -22.43
C VAL A 173 17.39 -16.73 -21.36
N ARG A 174 18.49 -16.00 -21.38
CA ARG A 174 19.55 -15.97 -20.36
C ARG A 174 19.39 -14.71 -19.52
N TRP A 175 19.67 -14.78 -18.23
CA TRP A 175 19.57 -13.66 -17.30
C TRP A 175 20.96 -13.23 -16.85
N ASP A 176 21.30 -11.99 -17.15
CA ASP A 176 22.63 -11.44 -16.89
C ASP A 176 22.57 -10.42 -15.76
N ASP A 177 23.60 -10.42 -14.92
CA ASP A 177 23.78 -9.35 -13.95
C ASP A 177 24.04 -8.03 -14.68
N LEU A 178 23.46 -6.95 -14.16
CA LEU A 178 23.76 -5.60 -14.63
C LEU A 178 25.22 -5.23 -14.31
N PRO A 179 25.86 -4.40 -15.16
CA PRO A 179 27.22 -3.95 -14.88
C PRO A 179 27.28 -3.21 -13.54
N ALA A 180 28.41 -3.35 -12.84
CA ALA A 180 28.63 -2.67 -11.56
C ALA A 180 28.65 -1.14 -11.68
N ALA A 181 29.06 -0.62 -12.85
CA ALA A 181 29.01 0.80 -13.18
C ALA A 181 27.65 1.15 -13.81
N SER A 182 27.14 2.34 -13.51
CA SER A 182 25.94 2.84 -14.18
C SER A 182 26.21 3.11 -15.66
N GLY A 183 25.24 2.75 -16.51
CA GLY A 183 25.25 3.15 -17.91
C GLY A 183 24.75 4.59 -18.13
N ASP A 184 24.02 5.16 -17.17
CA ASP A 184 23.48 6.53 -17.23
C ASP A 184 23.25 7.07 -15.81
N ASP A 185 24.17 7.91 -15.34
CA ASP A 185 24.12 8.55 -14.01
C ASP A 185 22.99 9.58 -13.86
N SER A 186 22.27 9.92 -14.93
CA SER A 186 21.03 10.72 -14.84
C SER A 186 19.82 9.87 -14.44
N VAL A 187 19.89 8.55 -14.58
CA VAL A 187 18.81 7.60 -14.25
C VAL A 187 19.13 6.78 -13.00
N VAL A 188 20.32 6.19 -12.93
CA VAL A 188 20.77 5.36 -11.79
C VAL A 188 22.17 5.78 -11.40
N ARG A 189 22.43 6.04 -10.12
CA ARG A 189 23.77 6.36 -9.61
C ARG A 189 24.25 5.33 -8.60
N THR A 190 25.57 5.25 -8.44
CA THR A 190 26.17 4.43 -7.38
C THR A 190 25.93 5.05 -6.01
N VAL A 191 26.05 4.23 -4.95
CA VAL A 191 25.94 4.69 -3.56
C VAL A 191 27.02 5.71 -3.16
N ALA A 192 28.13 5.79 -3.90
CA ALA A 192 29.21 6.76 -3.67
C ALA A 192 28.87 8.17 -4.20
N ALA A 193 27.96 8.28 -5.16
CA ALA A 193 27.53 9.54 -5.77
C ALA A 193 26.00 9.59 -5.92
N PRO A 194 25.21 9.47 -4.84
CA PRO A 194 23.76 9.36 -4.95
C PRO A 194 23.11 10.67 -5.40
N PHE A 195 21.85 10.61 -5.86
CA PHE A 195 21.06 11.84 -6.08
C PHE A 195 20.80 12.60 -4.78
N SER A 196 20.62 11.87 -3.67
CA SER A 196 20.49 12.41 -2.32
C SER A 196 21.10 11.44 -1.33
N ALA A 197 21.70 11.96 -0.26
CA ALA A 197 22.26 11.15 0.83
C ALA A 197 21.18 10.38 1.61
N THR A 198 19.89 10.72 1.45
CA THR A 198 18.78 10.04 2.12
C THR A 198 17.66 9.70 1.13
N GLY A 199 16.85 8.68 1.43
CA GLY A 199 15.67 8.35 0.63
C GLY A 199 14.52 9.39 0.70
N GLY A 200 14.65 10.39 1.57
CA GLY A 200 13.68 11.49 1.73
C GLY A 200 12.40 11.13 2.49
N LEU A 201 12.20 9.89 2.95
CA LEU A 201 11.09 9.54 3.84
C LEU A 201 11.46 9.90 5.30
N LYS A 202 10.60 10.66 5.97
CA LYS A 202 10.77 11.08 7.37
C LYS A 202 9.51 10.79 8.18
N LEU A 203 9.70 10.41 9.44
CA LEU A 203 8.66 10.38 10.46
C LEU A 203 8.53 11.78 11.05
N LEU A 204 7.30 12.26 11.21
CA LEU A 204 6.98 13.46 11.97
C LEU A 204 6.24 13.08 13.25
N THR A 205 6.58 13.75 14.37
CA THR A 205 5.93 13.53 15.67
C THR A 205 5.64 14.85 16.37
N GLY A 206 4.53 14.93 17.10
CA GLY A 206 4.22 16.10 17.92
C GLY A 206 2.81 16.04 18.51
N ASN A 207 2.30 17.18 18.99
CA ASN A 207 0.96 17.25 19.59
C ASN A 207 -0.18 16.97 18.59
N MET A 208 0.11 17.00 17.28
CA MET A 208 -0.80 16.63 16.20
C MET A 208 -0.72 15.15 15.79
N GLY A 209 0.03 14.31 16.53
CA GLY A 209 0.11 12.87 16.31
C GLY A 209 1.41 12.42 15.63
N ARG A 210 1.35 11.29 14.93
CA ARG A 210 2.46 10.70 14.18
C ARG A 210 2.10 10.62 12.70
N SER A 211 3.01 11.00 11.82
CA SER A 211 2.78 11.01 10.38
C SER A 211 4.06 10.77 9.61
N VAL A 212 3.95 10.62 8.29
CA VAL A 212 5.11 10.52 7.40
C VAL A 212 5.09 11.64 6.37
N ILE A 213 6.28 12.05 5.94
CA ILE A 213 6.48 12.99 4.84
C ILE A 213 7.58 12.49 3.91
N LYS A 214 7.42 12.76 2.61
CA LYS A 214 8.46 12.53 1.60
C LYS A 214 9.03 13.87 1.12
N VAL A 215 10.29 14.14 1.45
CA VAL A 215 10.98 15.41 1.12
C VAL A 215 11.86 15.34 -0.13
N SER A 216 11.93 14.18 -0.81
CA SER A 216 12.86 13.95 -1.93
C SER A 216 12.73 14.95 -3.08
N ALA A 217 11.56 15.55 -3.27
CA ALA A 217 11.29 16.56 -4.29
C ALA A 217 10.86 17.92 -3.71
N VAL A 218 10.86 18.06 -2.38
CA VAL A 218 10.49 19.31 -1.70
C VAL A 218 11.73 20.21 -1.63
N PRO A 219 11.65 21.46 -2.11
CA PRO A 219 12.74 22.43 -1.98
C PRO A 219 13.18 22.61 -0.52
N GLU A 220 14.48 22.78 -0.26
CA GLU A 220 15.02 22.89 1.10
C GLU A 220 14.42 24.06 1.89
N ASP A 221 14.13 25.18 1.23
CA ASP A 221 13.45 26.35 1.81
C ASP A 221 11.95 26.12 2.10
N ARG A 222 11.46 24.91 1.83
CA ARG A 222 10.10 24.42 2.14
C ARG A 222 10.12 23.19 3.05
N HIS A 223 11.27 22.78 3.59
CA HIS A 223 11.34 21.69 4.58
C HIS A 223 10.73 22.09 5.93
N VAL A 224 10.64 23.40 6.21
CA VAL A 224 9.94 23.95 7.37
C VAL A 224 8.88 24.93 6.88
N VAL A 225 7.62 24.65 7.20
CA VAL A 225 6.49 25.55 6.95
C VAL A 225 5.79 25.81 8.28
N GLU A 226 5.69 27.09 8.63
CA GLU A 226 4.96 27.58 9.79
C GLU A 226 3.96 28.63 9.29
N ALA A 227 2.67 28.31 9.34
CA ALA A 227 1.62 29.16 8.80
C ALA A 227 0.26 28.85 9.44
N PRO A 228 -0.72 29.79 9.38
CA PRO A 228 -2.06 29.54 9.89
C PRO A 228 -2.74 28.35 9.20
N ALA A 229 -3.45 27.55 9.96
CA ALA A 229 -4.20 26.41 9.45
C ALA A 229 -5.46 26.87 8.70
N ILE A 230 -5.74 26.21 7.58
CA ILE A 230 -7.06 26.22 6.95
C ILE A 230 -7.55 24.78 6.93
N VAL A 231 -8.65 24.53 7.65
CA VAL A 231 -9.20 23.21 7.93
C VAL A 231 -10.29 22.87 6.92
N PHE A 232 -10.19 21.68 6.35
CA PHE A 232 -11.15 21.10 5.41
C PHE A 232 -11.51 19.69 5.87
N ASP A 233 -12.76 19.29 5.64
CA ASP A 233 -13.22 17.93 5.94
C ASP A 233 -13.36 17.06 4.68
N SER A 234 -13.09 17.63 3.51
CA SER A 234 -13.07 16.93 2.22
C SER A 234 -12.10 17.57 1.23
N GLN A 235 -11.64 16.81 0.24
CA GLN A 235 -10.83 17.37 -0.85
C GLN A 235 -11.64 18.35 -1.71
N GLU A 236 -12.94 18.12 -1.85
CA GLU A 236 -13.86 18.95 -2.64
C GLU A 236 -13.96 20.36 -2.06
N ALA A 237 -13.98 20.48 -0.72
CA ALA A 237 -13.99 21.77 -0.03
C ALA A 237 -12.72 22.59 -0.29
N LEU A 238 -11.54 21.94 -0.26
CA LEU A 238 -10.27 22.61 -0.58
C LEU A 238 -10.24 23.06 -2.04
N LEU A 239 -10.68 22.19 -2.97
CA LEU A 239 -10.76 22.52 -4.39
C LEU A 239 -11.73 23.67 -4.67
N ALA A 240 -12.86 23.73 -3.97
CA ALA A 240 -13.81 24.83 -4.06
C ALA A 240 -13.19 26.15 -3.57
N ALA A 241 -12.50 26.13 -2.43
CA ALA A 241 -11.80 27.30 -1.89
C ALA A 241 -10.68 27.81 -2.82
N PHE A 242 -9.93 26.89 -3.44
CA PHE A 242 -8.93 27.25 -4.45
C PHE A 242 -9.57 27.93 -5.67
N LYS A 243 -10.65 27.35 -6.22
CA LYS A 243 -11.37 27.93 -7.37
C LYS A 243 -11.97 29.29 -7.07
N ALA A 244 -12.37 29.53 -5.82
CA ALA A 244 -12.87 30.82 -5.35
C ALA A 244 -11.78 31.87 -5.11
N GLY A 245 -10.49 31.53 -5.26
CA GLY A 245 -9.37 32.45 -5.01
C GLY A 245 -9.10 32.72 -3.53
N ALA A 246 -9.67 31.93 -2.60
CA ALA A 246 -9.59 32.20 -1.17
C ALA A 246 -8.22 31.83 -0.54
N LEU A 247 -7.39 31.08 -1.27
CA LEU A 247 -6.17 30.45 -0.77
C LEU A 247 -4.86 31.15 -1.16
N GLU A 248 -4.91 32.36 -1.73
CA GLU A 248 -3.72 33.13 -2.10
C GLU A 248 -3.05 33.78 -0.87
N ARG A 249 -2.48 32.94 0.00
CA ARG A 249 -1.75 33.32 1.22
C ARG A 249 -0.85 32.18 1.67
N ASP A 250 -0.05 32.41 2.71
CA ASP A 250 0.65 31.33 3.42
C ASP A 250 -0.34 30.58 4.32
N PHE A 251 -0.36 29.25 4.25
CA PHE A 251 -1.21 28.42 5.11
C PHE A 251 -0.76 26.96 5.18
N VAL A 252 -1.23 26.26 6.21
CA VAL A 252 -1.21 24.80 6.29
C VAL A 252 -2.62 24.27 6.03
N ALA A 253 -2.82 23.56 4.92
CA ALA A 253 -4.06 22.87 4.64
C ALA A 253 -4.20 21.66 5.56
N VAL A 254 -5.20 21.63 6.43
CA VAL A 254 -5.48 20.49 7.30
C VAL A 254 -6.72 19.78 6.78
N VAL A 255 -6.55 18.64 6.12
CA VAL A 255 -7.64 17.87 5.51
C VAL A 255 -7.94 16.64 6.36
N ARG A 256 -9.04 16.67 7.10
CA ARG A 256 -9.45 15.67 8.09
C ARG A 256 -10.42 14.66 7.50
N PHE A 257 -10.64 13.58 8.26
CA PHE A 257 -11.62 12.54 7.93
C PHE A 257 -11.32 11.87 6.58
N GLN A 258 -10.05 11.76 6.23
CA GLN A 258 -9.56 11.06 5.05
C GLN A 258 -8.83 9.76 5.43
N GLY A 259 -8.90 9.36 6.71
CA GLY A 259 -8.25 8.16 7.21
C GLY A 259 -8.92 6.84 6.81
N PRO A 260 -8.31 5.69 7.17
CA PRO A 260 -8.85 4.37 6.88
C PRO A 260 -10.29 4.16 7.34
N GLN A 261 -10.61 4.51 8.59
CA GLN A 261 -11.97 4.35 9.14
C GLN A 261 -12.93 5.40 8.61
N ALA A 262 -12.44 6.59 8.28
CA ALA A 262 -13.29 7.66 7.79
C ALA A 262 -13.93 7.31 6.43
N ASN A 263 -13.12 7.12 5.41
CA ASN A 263 -13.62 6.90 4.05
C ASN A 263 -12.73 5.93 3.25
N GLY A 264 -12.00 5.03 3.92
CA GLY A 264 -11.16 4.04 3.25
C GLY A 264 -9.83 4.60 2.72
N MET A 265 -9.38 5.73 3.27
CA MET A 265 -8.09 6.36 2.96
C MET A 265 -7.85 6.54 1.45
N PRO A 266 -8.72 7.27 0.71
CA PRO A 266 -8.51 7.50 -0.71
C PRO A 266 -7.24 8.31 -0.98
N GLU A 267 -6.63 8.11 -2.16
CA GLU A 267 -5.57 9.01 -2.60
C GLU A 267 -6.12 10.38 -3.02
N LEU A 268 -5.70 11.43 -2.33
CA LEU A 268 -6.17 12.82 -2.54
C LEU A 268 -5.40 13.53 -3.67
N HIS A 269 -5.22 12.84 -4.81
CA HIS A 269 -4.37 13.31 -5.92
C HIS A 269 -4.74 14.71 -6.43
N LYS A 270 -6.03 15.04 -6.45
CA LYS A 270 -6.55 16.32 -6.93
C LYS A 270 -6.04 17.53 -6.13
N LEU A 271 -5.48 17.32 -4.93
CA LEU A 271 -4.93 18.39 -4.11
C LEU A 271 -3.52 18.83 -4.52
N THR A 272 -2.77 17.98 -5.24
CA THR A 272 -1.38 18.30 -5.62
C THR A 272 -1.29 19.50 -6.57
N PRO A 273 -2.05 19.55 -7.69
CA PRO A 273 -1.98 20.68 -8.62
C PRO A 273 -2.28 22.05 -8.00
N PRO A 274 -3.39 22.28 -7.26
CA PRO A 274 -3.69 23.60 -6.70
C PRO A 274 -2.65 24.05 -5.67
N LEU A 275 -2.17 23.16 -4.80
CA LEU A 275 -1.12 23.49 -3.83
C LEU A 275 0.21 23.83 -4.54
N ALA A 276 0.57 23.10 -5.59
CA ALA A 276 1.77 23.39 -6.37
C ALA A 276 1.68 24.76 -7.08
N VAL A 277 0.51 25.14 -7.58
CA VAL A 277 0.27 26.47 -8.17
C VAL A 277 0.47 27.56 -7.12
N LEU A 278 -0.08 27.41 -5.92
CA LEU A 278 0.07 28.37 -4.83
C LEU A 278 1.54 28.51 -4.39
N GLN A 279 2.25 27.38 -4.25
CA GLN A 279 3.69 27.42 -3.97
C GLN A 279 4.48 28.12 -5.08
N GLY A 280 4.12 27.87 -6.35
CA GLY A 280 4.75 28.51 -7.51
C GLY A 280 4.53 30.03 -7.56
N LYS A 281 3.46 30.54 -6.96
CA LYS A 281 3.23 31.98 -6.75
C LYS A 281 4.06 32.59 -5.61
N GLY A 282 4.82 31.77 -4.89
CA GLY A 282 5.72 32.20 -3.81
C GLY A 282 5.19 31.93 -2.41
N PHE A 283 3.92 31.53 -2.25
CA PHE A 283 3.34 31.26 -0.94
C PHE A 283 3.99 30.05 -0.25
N LYS A 284 4.08 30.11 1.08
CA LYS A 284 4.46 28.97 1.93
C LYS A 284 3.21 28.15 2.23
N VAL A 285 3.07 27.04 1.51
CA VAL A 285 1.94 26.13 1.65
C VAL A 285 2.41 24.74 2.06
N ALA A 286 1.64 24.09 2.93
CA ALA A 286 1.83 22.70 3.31
C ALA A 286 0.49 21.97 3.42
N LEU A 287 0.53 20.64 3.37
CA LEU A 287 -0.63 19.77 3.59
C LEU A 287 -0.42 18.90 4.83
N VAL A 288 -1.46 18.73 5.63
CA VAL A 288 -1.53 17.78 6.73
C VAL A 288 -2.84 17.00 6.62
N THR A 289 -2.77 15.68 6.59
CA THR A 289 -3.97 14.84 6.48
C THR A 289 -3.81 13.50 7.19
N ASP A 290 -4.90 12.99 7.74
CA ASP A 290 -5.02 11.61 8.20
C ASP A 290 -5.20 10.61 7.05
N GLY A 291 -5.40 11.10 5.83
CA GLY A 291 -5.41 10.33 4.59
C GLY A 291 -4.05 10.22 3.92
N ARG A 292 -4.07 9.97 2.60
CA ARG A 292 -2.87 9.79 1.78
C ARG A 292 -2.90 10.61 0.49
N MET A 293 -1.71 10.87 -0.03
CA MET A 293 -1.49 11.48 -1.35
C MET A 293 -1.05 10.39 -2.35
N SER A 294 -1.07 10.70 -3.65
CA SER A 294 -0.47 9.80 -4.64
C SER A 294 0.99 9.53 -4.26
N GLY A 295 1.45 8.27 -4.34
CA GLY A 295 2.79 7.85 -3.89
C GLY A 295 3.99 8.54 -4.56
N ALA A 296 3.75 9.40 -5.55
CA ALA A 296 4.73 10.28 -6.17
C ALA A 296 5.24 11.37 -5.19
N SER A 297 6.52 11.73 -5.30
CA SER A 297 7.09 12.83 -4.51
C SER A 297 6.62 14.17 -5.08
N GLY A 298 5.75 14.88 -4.36
CA GLY A 298 5.36 16.26 -4.69
C GLY A 298 6.41 17.28 -4.27
N LYS A 299 6.35 18.49 -4.86
CA LYS A 299 7.17 19.64 -4.45
C LYS A 299 6.64 20.37 -3.21
N VAL A 300 5.39 20.09 -2.82
CA VAL A 300 4.73 20.68 -1.66
C VAL A 300 4.95 19.76 -0.45
N PRO A 301 5.38 20.28 0.71
CA PRO A 301 5.50 19.49 1.93
C PRO A 301 4.13 18.96 2.37
N ALA A 302 4.03 17.65 2.54
CA ALA A 302 2.80 16.97 2.93
C ALA A 302 3.05 15.95 4.05
N ALA A 303 2.49 16.23 5.23
CA ALA A 303 2.38 15.27 6.31
C ALA A 303 1.14 14.40 6.09
N ILE A 304 1.33 13.14 5.71
CA ILE A 304 0.27 12.19 5.40
C ILE A 304 0.21 11.09 6.45
N HIS A 305 -0.89 10.33 6.47
CA HIS A 305 -1.10 9.21 7.39
C HIS A 305 -1.08 9.63 8.87
N VAL A 306 -1.50 10.85 9.18
CA VAL A 306 -1.60 11.32 10.57
C VAL A 306 -2.43 10.32 11.37
N SER A 307 -1.79 9.73 12.38
CA SER A 307 -2.34 8.67 13.22
C SER A 307 -2.25 9.08 14.69
N PRO A 308 -3.30 8.83 15.50
CA PRO A 308 -4.64 8.35 15.10
C PRO A 308 -5.36 9.35 14.17
N GLU A 309 -6.27 8.84 13.32
CA GLU A 309 -7.07 9.68 12.41
C GLU A 309 -8.14 10.49 13.16
N ALA A 310 -8.68 11.54 12.53
CA ALA A 310 -9.65 12.43 13.16
C ALA A 310 -10.92 11.71 13.60
N LEU A 311 -11.45 10.77 12.79
CA LEU A 311 -12.66 10.02 13.13
C LEU A 311 -12.47 9.12 14.37
N ALA A 312 -11.27 8.58 14.56
CA ALA A 312 -10.91 7.75 15.71
C ALA A 312 -10.50 8.57 16.95
N GLY A 313 -10.85 9.86 16.98
CA GLY A 313 -10.54 10.79 18.07
C GLY A 313 -9.10 11.29 18.09
N GLY A 314 -8.41 11.20 16.94
CA GLY A 314 -7.05 11.67 16.78
C GLY A 314 -6.90 13.19 16.97
N PRO A 315 -5.70 13.66 17.36
CA PRO A 315 -5.43 15.07 17.66
C PRO A 315 -5.64 16.01 16.46
N LEU A 316 -5.62 15.50 15.23
CA LEU A 316 -5.93 16.29 14.04
C LEU A 316 -7.35 16.90 14.08
N ALA A 317 -8.30 16.26 14.79
CA ALA A 317 -9.66 16.76 14.99
C ALA A 317 -9.74 18.01 15.89
N LYS A 318 -8.67 18.36 16.61
CA LYS A 318 -8.60 19.54 17.49
C LYS A 318 -8.14 20.82 16.79
N VAL A 319 -7.64 20.71 15.55
CA VAL A 319 -7.14 21.86 14.80
C VAL A 319 -8.31 22.71 14.33
N CYS A 320 -8.17 24.02 14.51
CA CYS A 320 -9.11 25.06 14.13
C CYS A 320 -8.51 25.97 13.05
N ASN A 321 -9.36 26.62 12.26
CA ASN A 321 -8.93 27.65 11.33
C ASN A 321 -8.16 28.76 12.08
N GLY A 322 -7.02 29.17 11.53
CA GLY A 322 -6.17 30.22 12.10
C GLY A 322 -5.12 29.74 13.09
N ASP A 323 -5.18 28.49 13.57
CA ASP A 323 -4.11 27.94 14.43
C ASP A 323 -2.77 28.00 13.70
N LEU A 324 -1.73 28.50 14.36
CA LEU A 324 -0.40 28.45 13.78
C LEU A 324 0.11 27.00 13.82
N VAL A 325 0.35 26.41 12.65
CA VAL A 325 0.87 25.04 12.53
C VAL A 325 2.28 25.07 11.99
N ARG A 326 3.17 24.32 12.63
CA ARG A 326 4.55 24.09 12.22
C ARG A 326 4.74 22.65 11.75
N LEU A 327 5.03 22.49 10.47
CA LEU A 327 5.54 21.25 9.88
C LEU A 327 7.05 21.42 9.68
N ASP A 328 7.85 20.63 10.38
CA ASP A 328 9.30 20.70 10.36
C ASP A 328 9.90 19.34 9.99
N ALA A 329 10.24 19.17 8.70
CA ALA A 329 10.80 17.92 8.19
C ALA A 329 12.29 17.74 8.53
N VAL A 330 12.96 18.81 8.99
CA VAL A 330 14.34 18.77 9.46
C VAL A 330 14.39 18.17 10.86
N ALA A 331 13.60 18.72 11.79
CA ALA A 331 13.48 18.26 13.16
C ALA A 331 12.63 16.98 13.30
N GLY A 332 11.79 16.69 12.30
CA GLY A 332 10.85 15.57 12.37
C GLY A 332 9.66 15.86 13.26
N THR A 333 9.17 17.10 13.28
CA THR A 333 8.08 17.54 14.14
C THR A 333 6.85 18.03 13.37
N LEU A 334 5.67 17.79 13.95
CA LEU A 334 4.39 18.31 13.47
C LEU A 334 3.60 18.86 14.65
N GLN A 335 3.43 20.18 14.70
CA GLN A 335 2.94 20.87 15.89
C GLN A 335 1.86 21.91 15.56
N ALA A 336 0.79 21.93 16.34
CA ALA A 336 -0.07 23.08 16.48
C ALA A 336 0.49 23.96 17.61
N LEU A 337 0.87 25.20 17.31
CA LEU A 337 1.45 26.17 18.25
C LEU A 337 0.33 26.87 19.05
N VAL A 338 -0.44 26.05 19.74
CA VAL A 338 -1.55 26.44 20.63
C VAL A 338 -1.10 26.17 22.07
N ALA A 339 -1.52 27.00 23.02
CA ALA A 339 -1.22 26.79 24.43
C ALA A 339 -1.69 25.40 24.89
N ALA A 340 -0.90 24.74 25.74
CA ALA A 340 -1.10 23.32 26.04
C ALA A 340 -2.44 23.04 26.77
N ASP A 341 -2.84 23.94 27.67
CA ASP A 341 -4.12 23.93 28.37
C ASP A 341 -5.29 24.12 27.39
N GLU A 342 -5.20 25.09 26.49
CA GLU A 342 -6.18 25.31 25.43
C GLU A 342 -6.29 24.07 24.53
N TRP A 343 -5.17 23.53 24.04
CA TRP A 343 -5.12 22.33 23.19
C TRP A 343 -5.73 21.11 23.87
N GLN A 344 -5.48 20.93 25.17
CA GLN A 344 -6.05 19.83 25.94
C GLN A 344 -7.57 19.97 26.09
N ALA A 345 -8.06 21.18 26.36
CA ALA A 345 -9.47 21.46 26.57
C ALA A 345 -10.34 21.43 25.30
N ARG A 346 -9.72 21.52 24.11
CA ARG A 346 -10.46 21.58 22.84
C ARG A 346 -11.30 20.31 22.59
N PRO A 347 -12.58 20.48 22.19
CA PRO A 347 -13.40 19.37 21.73
C PRO A 347 -12.85 18.83 20.41
N LEU A 348 -13.14 17.55 20.16
CA LEU A 348 -12.84 16.92 18.88
C LEU A 348 -13.91 17.31 17.87
N ALA A 349 -13.50 17.79 16.70
CA ALA A 349 -14.42 18.03 15.60
C ALA A 349 -15.20 16.76 15.25
N GLN A 350 -16.50 16.93 15.03
CA GLN A 350 -17.38 15.86 14.58
C GLN A 350 -17.45 15.89 13.06
N ARG A 351 -17.48 14.70 12.44
CA ARG A 351 -17.70 14.59 11.01
C ARG A 351 -19.15 14.92 10.69
N ASP A 352 -19.37 15.73 9.66
CA ASP A 352 -20.71 16.05 9.15
C ASP A 352 -21.46 14.77 8.74
N VAL A 353 -22.76 14.71 9.06
CA VAL A 353 -23.60 13.52 8.82
C VAL A 353 -23.83 13.29 7.34
N ALA A 354 -24.10 14.34 6.56
CA ALA A 354 -24.30 14.20 5.13
C ALA A 354 -23.01 13.76 4.43
N LEU A 355 -21.86 14.30 4.86
CA LEU A 355 -20.55 13.85 4.41
C LEU A 355 -20.31 12.37 4.74
N ALA A 356 -20.63 11.95 5.98
CA ALA A 356 -20.51 10.55 6.39
C ALA A 356 -21.35 9.62 5.49
N GLU A 357 -22.62 9.96 5.26
CA GLU A 357 -23.54 9.21 4.39
C GLU A 357 -23.01 9.12 2.95
N SER A 358 -22.43 10.21 2.44
CA SER A 358 -21.86 10.25 1.09
C SER A 358 -20.63 9.35 0.90
N HIS A 359 -19.95 8.95 1.99
CA HIS A 359 -18.78 8.05 2.00
C HIS A 359 -19.11 6.61 2.42
N THR A 360 -20.31 6.37 2.97
CA THR A 360 -20.74 5.04 3.42
C THR A 360 -21.60 4.30 2.39
N HIS A 361 -22.35 4.99 1.55
CA HIS A 361 -23.32 4.37 0.64
C HIS A 361 -23.03 4.59 -0.84
N GLY A 362 -23.34 3.60 -1.67
CA GLY A 362 -23.23 3.66 -3.13
C GLY A 362 -21.90 3.11 -3.64
N LEU A 363 -21.90 2.61 -4.88
CA LEU A 363 -20.79 1.85 -5.48
C LEU A 363 -20.36 0.62 -4.64
N GLY A 364 -21.26 0.08 -3.81
CA GLY A 364 -20.99 -1.06 -2.95
C GLY A 364 -20.19 -0.73 -1.69
N ARG A 365 -19.95 0.54 -1.36
CA ARG A 365 -19.21 0.97 -0.15
C ARG A 365 -19.81 0.42 1.15
N GLU A 366 -21.12 0.23 1.18
CA GLU A 366 -21.84 -0.40 2.28
C GLU A 366 -21.37 -1.83 2.58
N LEU A 367 -20.93 -2.58 1.56
CA LEU A 367 -20.38 -3.94 1.73
C LEU A 367 -19.03 -3.94 2.44
N PHE A 368 -18.32 -2.81 2.43
CA PHE A 368 -17.01 -2.63 3.06
C PHE A 368 -17.11 -2.03 4.47
N ALA A 369 -18.32 -1.79 4.99
CA ALA A 369 -18.51 -1.19 6.31
C ALA A 369 -17.85 -2.01 7.43
N GLY A 370 -17.82 -3.34 7.32
CA GLY A 370 -17.11 -4.21 8.27
C GLY A 370 -15.60 -3.99 8.27
N LEU A 371 -14.99 -3.93 7.08
CA LEU A 371 -13.54 -3.69 6.93
C LEU A 371 -13.18 -2.30 7.45
N ARG A 372 -14.00 -1.29 7.13
CA ARG A 372 -13.82 0.09 7.60
C ARG A 372 -13.93 0.24 9.12
N ARG A 373 -14.77 -0.55 9.80
CA ARG A 373 -14.84 -0.53 11.27
C ARG A 373 -13.64 -1.16 11.95
N ASN A 374 -13.05 -2.19 11.33
CA ASN A 374 -11.97 -2.99 11.94
C ASN A 374 -10.57 -2.56 11.49
N VAL A 375 -10.46 -1.66 10.51
CA VAL A 375 -9.17 -1.26 9.97
C VAL A 375 -8.31 -0.57 11.03
N SER A 376 -7.06 -1.01 11.12
CA SER A 376 -6.05 -0.44 12.01
C SER A 376 -5.54 0.91 11.50
N THR A 377 -4.71 1.59 12.29
CA THR A 377 -4.09 2.86 11.88
C THR A 377 -3.18 2.66 10.65
N ALA A 378 -2.91 3.76 9.93
CA ALA A 378 -1.97 3.73 8.81
C ALA A 378 -0.55 3.28 9.25
N GLU A 379 -0.09 3.66 10.45
CA GLU A 379 1.21 3.22 10.99
C GLU A 379 1.28 1.71 11.23
N THR A 380 0.15 1.08 11.56
CA THR A 380 0.02 -0.37 11.75
C THR A 380 -0.38 -1.12 10.47
N GLY A 381 -0.26 -0.46 9.31
CA GLY A 381 -0.49 -1.06 7.99
C GLY A 381 -1.92 -0.98 7.48
N ALA A 382 -2.83 -0.32 8.21
CA ALA A 382 -4.25 -0.22 7.90
C ALA A 382 -4.87 -1.58 7.53
N CYS A 383 -4.57 -2.63 8.30
CA CYS A 383 -5.10 -3.98 8.11
C CYS A 383 -6.48 -4.10 8.76
N SER A 384 -7.44 -4.77 8.10
CA SER A 384 -8.81 -4.95 8.61
C SER A 384 -9.13 -6.33 9.21
N TRP A 385 -8.15 -7.24 9.24
CA TRP A 385 -8.33 -8.66 9.60
C TRP A 385 -7.50 -9.10 10.82
N LEU A 386 -6.88 -8.14 11.53
CA LEU A 386 -6.00 -8.40 12.66
C LEU A 386 -6.73 -8.40 14.00
#